data_AF-A0A285NKB5-F1
#
_entry.id   AF-A0A285NKB5-F1
#
_cell.length_a   1.000
_cell.length_b   1.000
_cell.length_c   1.000
_cell.angle_alpha   90.00
_cell.angle_beta   90.00
_cell.angle_gamma   90.00
#
_symmetry.space_group_name_H-M   'P 1'
#
loop_
_entity.id
_entity.type
_entity.pdbx_description
1 polymer ?
#
loop_
_entity_poly.entity_id
_entity_poly.type
_entity_poly.pdbx_seq_one_letter_code
_entity_poly.pdbx_strand_id
1 'polypeptide(L)' 'MAKQNITQTFKKAKIDLEAGTLTEYDDEIKVYQLEEILDAFEGENRMIDITIKEASELENYKLDSSID' A
#
# COMPACT_ATOMS: atom_id res chain seq x y z
N MET A 1 -0.84 13.55 28.82
CA MET A 1 -1.02 14.11 27.47
C MET A 1 -1.80 13.09 26.65
N ALA A 2 -2.89 13.49 26.00
CA ALA A 2 -3.64 12.58 25.15
C ALA A 2 -2.74 12.15 23.97
N LYS A 3 -2.52 10.85 23.81
CA LYS A 3 -1.85 10.32 22.62
C LYS A 3 -2.88 10.35 21.49
N GLN A 4 -2.70 11.23 20.50
CA GLN A 4 -3.44 11.10 19.26
C GLN A 4 -2.90 9.87 18.52
N ASN A 5 -3.79 8.92 18.22
CA ASN A 5 -3.47 7.76 17.42
C ASN A 5 -4.15 7.94 16.07
N ILE A 6 -3.36 8.14 15.02
CA ILE A 6 -3.83 8.26 13.64
C ILE A 6 -3.41 6.98 12.94
N THR A 7 -4.34 6.34 12.23
CA THR A 7 -4.06 5.12 11.46
C THR A 7 -4.80 5.25 10.13
N GLN A 8 -4.08 5.09 9.03
CA GLN A 8 -4.66 4.95 7.69
C GLN A 8 -4.31 3.56 7.15
N THR A 9 -5.22 2.97 6.38
CA THR A 9 -5.05 1.63 5.81
C THR A 9 -5.64 1.61 4.41
N PHE A 10 -4.82 1.23 3.45
CA PHE A 10 -5.22 1.05 2.06
C PHE A 10 -5.17 -0.45 1.73
N LYS A 11 -6.14 -0.95 0.97
CA LYS A 11 -6.22 -2.38 0.60
C LYS A 11 -6.26 -2.51 -0.91
N LYS A 12 -5.73 -3.63 -1.45
CA LYS A 12 -5.63 -3.83 -2.90
C LYS A 12 -5.08 -2.57 -3.58
N ALA A 13 -3.97 -2.05 -3.04
CA ALA A 13 -3.43 -0.78 -3.45
C ALA A 13 -2.08 -0.96 -4.15
N LYS A 14 -1.80 -0.09 -5.11
CA LYS A 14 -0.49 0.02 -5.77
C LYS A 14 0.14 1.35 -5.38
N ILE A 15 1.37 1.29 -4.92
CA ILE A 15 2.21 2.47 -4.67
C ILE A 15 3.09 2.65 -5.92
N ASP A 16 3.05 3.84 -6.50
CA ASP A 16 3.97 4.29 -7.53
C ASP A 16 4.85 5.40 -6.94
N LEU A 17 6.09 5.06 -6.62
CA LEU A 17 7.04 5.98 -5.98
C LEU A 17 7.59 7.03 -6.95
N GLU A 18 7.62 6.74 -8.25
CA GLU A 18 8.09 7.69 -9.26
C GLU A 18 7.03 8.76 -9.52
N ALA A 19 5.77 8.34 -9.64
CA ALA A 19 4.64 9.25 -9.79
C ALA A 19 4.21 9.90 -8.47
N GLY A 20 4.66 9.37 -7.32
CA GLY A 20 4.26 9.85 -6.00
C GLY A 20 2.78 9.56 -5.68
N THR A 21 2.22 8.47 -6.21
CA THR A 21 0.78 8.16 -6.08
C THR A 21 0.50 6.81 -5.45
N LEU A 22 -0.60 6.74 -4.68
CA LEU A 22 -1.17 5.51 -4.17
C LEU A 22 -2.51 5.32 -4.85
N THR A 23 -2.68 4.19 -5.55
CA THR A 23 -3.94 3.84 -6.22
C THR A 23 -4.61 2.69 -5.48
N GLU A 24 -5.86 2.84 -5.09
CA GLU A 24 -6.68 1.82 -4.44
C GLU A 24 -7.72 1.26 -5.43
N TYR A 25 -7.76 -0.07 -5.55
CA TYR A 25 -8.62 -0.79 -6.49
C TYR A 25 -9.76 -1.52 -5.74
N ASP A 26 -10.84 -0.80 -5.46
CA ASP A 26 -12.11 -1.36 -4.98
C ASP A 26 -13.18 -1.32 -6.07
N ASP A 27 -14.47 -1.13 -5.73
CA ASP A 27 -15.56 -0.98 -6.71
C ASP A 27 -15.36 0.25 -7.63
N GLU A 28 -14.61 1.24 -7.12
CA GLU A 28 -14.16 2.42 -7.86
C GLU A 28 -12.63 2.59 -7.69
N ILE A 29 -11.96 3.09 -8.72
CA ILE A 29 -10.52 3.39 -8.66
C ILE A 29 -10.34 4.75 -7.99
N LYS A 30 -9.59 4.77 -6.88
CA LYS A 30 -9.22 5.99 -6.17
C LYS A 30 -7.73 6.21 -6.26
N VAL A 31 -7.33 7.44 -6.59
CA VAL A 31 -5.92 7.84 -6.67
C VAL A 31 -5.66 8.91 -5.63
N TYR A 32 -4.64 8.69 -4.81
CA TYR A 32 -4.20 9.58 -3.75
C TYR A 32 -2.77 10.05 -4.00
N GLN A 33 -2.43 11.26 -3.58
CA GLN A 33 -1.04 11.72 -3.54
C GLN A 33 -0.36 11.18 -2.28
N LEU A 34 0.84 10.59 -2.42
CA LEU A 34 1.56 10.05 -1.26
C LEU A 34 1.94 11.16 -0.27
N GLU A 35 2.35 12.32 -0.76
CA GLU A 35 2.75 13.46 0.08
C GLU A 35 1.61 13.86 1.02
N GLU A 36 0.39 14.06 0.50
CA GLU A 36 -0.78 14.41 1.32
C GLU A 36 -1.10 13.36 2.40
N ILE A 37 -0.90 12.06 2.08
CA ILE A 37 -1.07 10.99 3.05
C ILE A 37 -0.02 11.10 4.16
N LEU A 38 1.24 11.35 3.80
CA LEU A 38 2.36 11.45 4.74
C LEU A 38 2.30 12.72 5.59
N ASP A 39 1.85 13.84 5.03
CA ASP A 39 1.62 15.12 5.72
C ASP A 39 0.69 14.97 6.92
N ALA A 40 -0.28 14.06 6.84
CA ALA A 40 -1.19 13.76 7.96
C ALA A 40 -0.46 13.19 9.20
N PHE A 41 0.77 12.68 9.02
CA PHE A 41 1.61 12.11 10.07
C PHE A 41 2.80 13.00 10.44
N GLU A 42 3.02 14.11 9.72
CA GLU A 42 4.11 15.05 10.02
C GLU A 42 3.97 15.72 11.39
N GLY A 43 5.13 16.09 11.96
CA GLY A 43 5.25 16.80 13.23
C GLY A 43 6.58 16.53 13.92
N GLU A 44 7.15 17.55 14.58
CA GLU A 44 8.44 17.43 15.26
C GLU A 44 8.46 16.26 16.25
N ASN A 45 9.55 15.47 16.22
CA ASN A 45 9.79 14.30 17.08
C ASN A 45 8.75 13.17 16.97
N ARG A 46 8.04 13.05 15.84
CA ARG A 46 7.14 11.91 15.59
C ARG A 46 7.89 10.79 14.87
N MET A 47 7.65 9.56 15.29
CA MET A 47 8.04 8.35 14.57
C MET A 47 6.79 7.70 14.01
N ILE A 48 6.86 7.24 12.77
CA ILE A 48 5.76 6.62 12.05
C ILE A 48 6.05 5.12 11.95
N ASP A 49 5.11 4.29 12.42
CA ASP A 49 5.15 2.85 12.18
C ASP A 49 4.50 2.55 10.83
N ILE A 50 5.30 2.12 9.86
CA ILE A 50 4.83 1.77 8.51
C ILE A 50 4.82 0.24 8.37
N THR A 51 3.67 -0.32 7.97
CA THR A 51 3.53 -1.74 7.67
C THR A 51 3.12 -1.94 6.22
N ILE A 52 3.95 -2.63 5.44
CA ILE A 52 3.65 -3.03 4.06
C ILE A 52 3.42 -4.54 4.05
N LYS A 53 2.27 -4.97 3.53
CA LYS A 53 1.92 -6.38 3.35
C LYS A 53 1.66 -6.63 1.87
N GLU A 54 2.50 -7.44 1.26
CA GLU A 54 2.30 -7.90 -0.11
C GLU A 54 1.61 -9.26 -0.08
N ALA A 55 0.56 -9.40 -0.89
CA ALA A 55 -0.06 -10.69 -1.17
C ALA A 55 0.08 -10.93 -2.67
N SER A 56 1.11 -11.68 -3.06
CA SER A 56 1.27 -12.16 -4.43
C SER A 56 0.47 -13.46 -4.57
N GLU A 57 -0.38 -13.57 -5.60
CA GLU A 57 -0.90 -14.88 -5.99
C GLU A 57 0.27 -15.71 -6.51
N LEU A 58 0.49 -16.89 -5.93
CA LEU A 58 1.45 -17.86 -6.45
C LEU A 58 1.04 -18.18 -7.90
N GLU A 59 1.88 -17.82 -8.87
CA GLU A 59 1.69 -18.24 -10.25
C GLU A 59 1.62 -19.77 -10.28
N ASN A 60 0.44 -20.32 -10.58
CA ASN A 60 0.28 -21.75 -10.83
C ASN A 60 1.01 -22.08 -12.14
N TYR A 61 2.31 -22.37 -12.04
CA TYR A 61 3.04 -23.02 -13.13
C TYR A 61 2.36 -24.36 -13.39
N LYS A 62 1.52 -24.42 -14.44
CA LYS A 62 1.12 -25.69 -15.02
C LYS A 62 2.41 -26.34 -15.52
N LEU A 63 2.94 -27.29 -14.76
CA LEU A 63 3.90 -28.25 -15.29
C LEU A 63 3.16 -29.01 -16.40
N ASP A 64 3.39 -28.60 -17.64
CA ASP A 64 3.09 -29.41 -18.80
C ASP A 64 4.08 -30.59 -18.80
N SER A 65 3.76 -31.63 -18.02
CA SER A 65 4.44 -32.91 -18.11
C SER A 65 3.89 -33.67 -19.32
N SER A 66 4.15 -33.13 -20.51
CA SER A 66 4.20 -33.90 -21.75
C SER A 66 5.61 -34.47 -21.85
N ILE A 67 5.83 -35.62 -21.22
CA ILE A 67 7.01 -36.45 -21.48
C ILE A 67 6.50 -37.62 -22.32
N ASP A 68 7.01 -37.69 -23.55
CA ASP A 68 6.85 -38.78 -24.53
C ASP A 68 7.13 -40.18 -23.96
#